data_AF-A0A7C0XJB9-F1
#
_entry.id   AF-A0A7C0XJB9-F1
#
_cell.length_a   1.000
_cell.length_b   1.000
_cell.length_c   1.000
_cell.angle_alpha   90.00
_cell.angle_beta   90.00
_cell.angle_gamma   90.00
#
_symmetry.space_group_name_H-M   'P 1'
#
loop_
_entity.id
_entity.type
_entity.pdbx_description
1 polymer ?
#
loop_
_entity_poly.entity_id
_entity_poly.type
_entity_poly.pdbx_seq_one_letter_code
_entity_poly.pdbx_strand_id
1 'polypeptide(L)' 'RHLRLEDREAIEFIASAGGEVFEAELREHFKLPKSTVWRMVKRLKREGLVEVEKVGGQNLIRLVDKTD' A
#
# COMPACT_ATOMS: atom_id res chain seq x y z
N ARG A 1 -10.00 -9.09 12.81
CA ARG A 1 -9.04 -8.74 11.74
C ARG A 1 -7.64 -8.91 12.29
N HIS A 2 -6.76 -9.65 11.61
CA HIS A 2 -5.34 -9.71 11.97
C HIS A 2 -4.54 -9.34 10.73
N LEU A 3 -3.89 -8.18 10.76
CA LEU A 3 -2.97 -7.76 9.71
C LEU A 3 -1.65 -8.50 9.91
N ARG A 4 -1.01 -8.87 8.80
CA ARG A 4 0.35 -9.40 8.86
C ARG A 4 1.28 -8.28 9.27
N LEU A 5 2.45 -8.64 9.80
CA LEU A 5 3.48 -7.66 10.14
C LEU A 5 3.82 -6.77 8.92
N GLU A 6 4.07 -7.40 7.77
CA GLU A 6 4.36 -6.71 6.50
C GLU A 6 3.22 -5.77 6.05
N ASP A 7 1.96 -6.15 6.31
CA ASP A 7 0.81 -5.30 5.97
C ASP A 7 0.79 -4.03 6.83
N ARG A 8 1.14 -4.17 8.11
CA ARG A 8 1.19 -3.04 9.05
C ARG A 8 2.36 -2.12 8.70
N GLU A 9 3.53 -2.67 8.43
CA GLU A 9 4.70 -1.91 7.98
C GLU A 9 4.40 -1.16 6.68
N ALA A 10 3.66 -1.77 5.74
CA ALA A 10 3.27 -1.08 4.51
C ALA A 10 2.35 0.11 4.79
N ILE A 11 1.37 -0.02 5.70
CA ILE A 11 0.50 1.09 6.10
C ILE A 11 1.30 2.21 6.77
N GLU A 12 2.20 1.85 7.70
CA GLU A 12 3.07 2.80 8.39
C GLU A 12 3.97 3.55 7.40
N PHE A 13 4.54 2.86 6.41
CA PHE A 13 5.33 3.47 5.36
C PHE A 13 4.50 4.45 4.53
N ILE A 14 3.32 4.06 4.06
CA ILE A 14 2.43 4.94 3.29
C ILE A 14 2.04 6.18 4.12
N ALA A 15 1.72 6.00 5.40
CA ALA A 15 1.42 7.11 6.31
C ALA A 15 2.60 8.07 6.45
N SER A 16 3.81 7.53 6.63
CA SER A 16 5.04 8.33 6.77
C SER A 16 5.40 9.11 5.50
N ALA A 17 4.94 8.64 4.33
CA ALA A 17 5.15 9.28 3.04
C ALA A 17 4.08 10.34 2.70
N GLY A 18 3.19 10.70 3.63
CA GLY A 18 2.12 11.68 3.41
C GLY A 18 0.78 11.07 2.99
N GLY A 19 0.59 9.77 3.21
CA GLY A 19 -0.68 9.07 2.99
C GLY A 19 -0.84 8.47 1.59
N GLU A 20 0.12 8.66 0.70
CA GLU A 20 0.13 8.07 -0.64
C GLU A 20 1.54 7.73 -1.13
N VAL A 21 1.66 6.64 -1.90
CA VAL A 21 2.93 6.19 -2.51
C VAL A 21 2.67 5.45 -3.82
N PHE A 22 3.64 5.43 -4.73
CA PHE A 22 3.60 4.52 -5.87
C PHE A 22 3.98 3.08 -5.47
N GLU A 23 3.44 2.10 -6.21
CA GLU A 23 3.81 0.68 -6.04
C GLU A 23 5.33 0.47 -6.22
N ALA A 24 5.97 1.28 -7.06
CA ALA A 24 7.41 1.25 -7.25
C ALA A 24 8.19 1.61 -5.97
N GLU A 25 7.72 2.60 -5.21
CA GLU A 25 8.34 3.03 -3.94
C GLU A 25 8.18 1.97 -2.85
N LEU A 26 6.99 1.37 -2.74
CA LEU A 26 6.79 0.21 -1.86
C LEU A 26 7.73 -0.95 -2.22
N ARG A 27 7.88 -1.23 -3.51
CA ARG A 27 8.76 -2.29 -3.99
C ARG A 27 10.23 -2.03 -3.62
N GLU A 28 10.67 -0.78 -3.74
CA GLU A 28 12.03 -0.37 -3.38
C GLU A 28 12.25 -0.41 -1.86
N HIS A 29 11.28 0.05 -1.07
CA HIS A 29 11.33 0.02 0.39
C HIS A 29 11.45 -1.41 0.94
N PHE A 30 10.54 -2.29 0.51
CA PHE A 30 10.49 -3.67 1.02
C PHE A 30 11.48 -4.63 0.33
N LYS A 31 12.13 -4.20 -0.77
CA LYS A 31 13.00 -5.05 -1.62
C LYS A 31 12.31 -6.34 -2.07
N LEU A 32 11.00 -6.29 -2.30
CA LEU A 32 10.17 -7.43 -2.68
C LEU A 32 9.92 -7.49 -4.19
N PRO A 33 9.62 -8.67 -4.77
CA PRO A 33 9.14 -8.76 -6.13
C PRO A 33 7.81 -8.03 -6.33
N LYS A 34 7.60 -7.48 -7.54
CA LYS A 34 6.36 -6.79 -7.92
C LYS A 34 5.10 -7.60 -7.60
N SER A 35 5.09 -8.90 -7.91
CA SER A 35 3.94 -9.77 -7.65
C SER A 35 3.64 -9.95 -6.16
N THR A 36 4.65 -9.83 -5.28
CA THR A 36 4.48 -9.87 -3.82
C THR A 36 3.89 -8.58 -3.30
N VAL A 37 4.43 -7.43 -3.70
CA VAL A 37 3.89 -6.10 -3.35
C VAL A 37 2.44 -5.99 -3.84
N TRP A 38 2.16 -6.41 -5.07
CA TRP A 38 0.80 -6.38 -5.60
C TRP A 38 -0.18 -7.25 -4.81
N ARG A 39 0.25 -8.43 -4.33
CA ARG A 39 -0.59 -9.26 -3.44
C ARG A 39 -0.85 -8.59 -2.09
N MET A 40 0.15 -7.89 -1.54
CA MET A 40 0.01 -7.10 -0.31
C MET A 40 -0.98 -5.95 -0.50
N VAL A 41 -0.81 -5.14 -1.54
CA VAL A 41 -1.70 -4.03 -1.89
C VAL A 41 -3.13 -4.50 -2.12
N LYS A 42 -3.33 -5.59 -2.88
CA LYS A 42 -4.68 -6.17 -3.08
C LYS A 42 -5.32 -6.64 -1.78
N ARG A 43 -4.53 -7.18 -0.85
CA ARG A 43 -5.03 -7.60 0.47
C ARG A 43 -5.45 -6.38 1.28
N LEU A 44 -4.61 -5.35 1.38
CA LEU A 44 -4.94 -4.08 2.06
C LEU A 44 -6.18 -3.42 1.45
N LYS A 45 -6.30 -3.41 0.12
CA LYS A 45 -7.48 -2.89 -0.59
C LYS A 45 -8.75 -3.66 -0.25
N ARG A 46 -8.67 -5.00 -0.19
CA ARG A 46 -9.81 -5.85 0.23
C ARG A 46 -10.21 -5.59 1.69
N GLU A 47 -9.26 -5.26 2.55
CA GLU A 47 -9.54 -4.84 3.92
C GLU A 47 -10.04 -3.39 4.01
N GLY A 48 -10.16 -2.66 2.89
CA GLY A 48 -10.59 -1.26 2.87
C GLY A 48 -9.64 -0.33 3.63
N LEU A 49 -8.34 -0.63 3.57
CA LEU A 49 -7.29 0.18 4.21
C LEU A 49 -6.56 1.06 3.21
N VAL A 50 -6.57 0.67 1.92
CA VAL A 50 -5.96 1.45 0.84
C VAL A 50 -6.84 1.47 -0.40
N GLU A 51 -6.71 2.53 -1.18
CA GLU A 51 -7.19 2.63 -2.54
C GLU A 51 -6.04 2.59 -3.55
N VAL A 52 -6.36 2.25 -4.81
CA VAL A 52 -5.38 2.17 -5.88
C VAL A 52 -5.92 2.88 -7.11
N GLU A 53 -5.17 3.88 -7.59
CA GLU A 53 -5.44 4.66 -8.79
C GLU A 53 -4.29 4.48 -9.80
N LYS A 54 -4.57 4.59 -11.10
CA LYS A 54 -3.52 4.64 -12.12
C LYS A 54 -3.14 6.08 -12.45
N VAL A 55 -1.90 6.46 -12.16
CA VAL A 55 -1.34 7.78 -12.47
C VAL A 55 -0.06 7.60 -13.28
N GLY A 56 0.00 8.17 -14.48
CA GLY A 56 1.20 8.12 -15.33
C GLY A 56 1.67 6.70 -15.67
N GLY A 57 0.76 5.72 -15.77
CA GLY A 57 1.10 4.31 -16.03
C GLY A 57 1.58 3.53 -14.79
N GLN A 58 1.59 4.15 -13.62
CA GLN A 58 1.95 3.54 -12.35
C GLN A 58 0.72 3.40 -11.45
N ASN A 59 0.79 2.49 -10.48
CA ASN A 59 -0.24 2.34 -9.45
C ASN A 59 0.10 3.26 -8.27
N LEU A 60 -0.70 4.29 -8.06
CA LEU A 60 -0.68 5.12 -6.87
C LEU A 60 -1.56 4.48 -5.80
N ILE A 61 -1.05 4.34 -4.59
CA ILE A 61 -1.67 3.66 -3.47
C ILE A 61 -1.89 4.68 -2.36
N ARG A 62 -3.14 4.90 -1.97
CA ARG A 62 -3.52 5.88 -0.95
C ARG A 62 -4.09 5.20 0.27
N LEU A 63 -3.79 5.69 1.47
CA LEU A 63 -4.51 5.27 2.68
C LEU A 63 -5.96 5.74 2.60
N VAL A 64 -6.87 4.88 3.07
CA VAL A 64 -8.25 5.29 3.34
C VAL A 64 -8.28 5.82 4.76
N ASP A 65 -8.38 7.14 4.91
CA ASP A 65 -8.63 7.73 6.21
C ASP A 65 -9.99 7.25 6.72
N LYS A 66 -9.96 6.47 7.81
CA LYS A 66 -11.17 6.18 8.60
C LYS A 66 -11.38 7.32 9.58
N THR A 67 -11.63 8.51 9.07
CA THR A 67 -12.11 9.62 9.88
C THR A 67 -13.63 9.56 9.86
N ASP A 68 -14.19 8.62 10.64
CA ASP A 68 -15.59 8.59 11.09
C ASP A 68 -15.67 7.92 12.46
#